data_AF-A0A8H5HSY8-F1
#
_entry.id   AF-A0A8H5HSY8-F1
#
_cell.length_a   1.000
_cell.length_b   1.000
_cell.length_c   1.000
_cell.angle_alpha   90.00
_cell.angle_beta   90.00
_cell.angle_gamma   90.00
#
_symmetry.space_group_name_H-M   'P 1'
#
loop_
_entity.id
_entity.type
_entity.pdbx_description
1 polymer ?
#
loop_
_entity_poly.entity_id
_entity_poly.type
_entity_poly.pdbx_seq_one_letter_code
_entity_poly.pdbx_strand_id
1 'polypeptide(L)'
;MFHSRIFLAALTTMFGIASASAPLRSPAIPPTVKIETPIFTDVYDATMLLTPHVAQDFVPGPFGDRIFIGLLQGNLTDSKTGALVGHVLPGLGGELGLISNVNGKLYTSVDVVIQWVDDHKYAFLNVQGIGSFGNITTATSYARMETNSAARQDLATRVLLISIVVLPPAASPPNSTLAYFKLSVKSNPDGTFSG
;
A
#
# COMPACT_ATOMS: atom_id res chain seq x y z
N MET A 1 -50.42 -30.48 46.66
CA MET A 1 -51.73 -30.43 45.96
C MET A 1 -51.91 -28.99 45.48
N PHE A 2 -51.76 -28.71 44.18
CA PHE A 2 -52.90 -28.56 43.25
C PHE A 2 -53.82 -27.39 43.69
N HIS A 3 -54.10 -26.32 42.95
CA HIS A 3 -54.04 -26.00 41.52
C HIS A 3 -54.28 -24.47 41.36
N SER A 4 -53.84 -23.94 40.22
CA SER A 4 -54.59 -22.97 39.39
C SER A 4 -54.90 -21.58 39.96
N ARG A 5 -54.14 -20.59 39.49
CA ARG A 5 -54.64 -19.43 38.70
C ARG A 5 -53.51 -19.14 37.71
N ILE A 6 -53.70 -18.90 36.42
CA ILE A 6 -54.34 -17.73 35.83
C ILE A 6 -54.54 -18.07 34.34
N PHE A 7 -55.79 -18.02 33.88
CA PHE A 7 -56.10 -17.76 32.48
C PHE A 7 -56.24 -16.25 32.33
N LEU A 8 -55.37 -15.60 31.56
CA LEU A 8 -55.77 -14.42 30.80
C LEU A 8 -54.87 -14.28 29.56
N ALA A 9 -55.50 -14.51 28.42
CA ALA A 9 -54.91 -14.37 27.10
C ALA A 9 -54.65 -12.88 26.79
N ALA A 10 -53.41 -12.55 26.44
CA ALA A 10 -53.07 -11.29 25.80
C ALA A 10 -52.50 -11.59 24.40
N LEU A 11 -53.36 -11.38 23.42
CA LEU A 11 -53.10 -11.39 21.99
C LEU A 11 -52.03 -10.35 21.66
N THR A 12 -50.81 -10.79 21.38
CA THR A 12 -49.72 -9.90 20.94
C THR A 12 -49.51 -10.09 19.44
N THR A 13 -50.26 -9.35 18.64
CA THR A 13 -50.09 -9.28 17.18
C THR A 13 -48.86 -8.41 16.90
N MET A 14 -47.68 -9.03 16.80
CA MET A 14 -46.48 -8.34 16.33
C MET A 14 -46.63 -8.06 14.84
N PHE A 15 -46.80 -6.79 14.49
CA PHE A 15 -46.68 -6.29 13.12
C PHE A 15 -45.26 -6.56 12.61
N GLY A 16 -45.11 -7.62 11.81
CA GLY A 16 -43.90 -7.83 11.01
C GLY A 16 -43.87 -6.82 9.87
N ILE A 17 -43.13 -5.73 10.03
CA ILE A 17 -42.73 -4.90 8.89
C ILE A 17 -41.66 -5.71 8.15
N ALA A 18 -42.09 -6.50 7.17
CA ALA A 18 -41.19 -7.05 6.18
C ALA A 18 -40.64 -5.88 5.37
N SER A 19 -39.45 -5.38 5.74
CA SER A 19 -38.67 -4.50 4.89
C SER A 19 -38.29 -5.31 3.65
N ALA A 20 -39.13 -5.26 2.62
CA ALA A 20 -38.79 -5.74 1.29
C ALA A 20 -37.64 -4.86 0.79
N SER A 21 -36.41 -5.28 1.07
CA SER A 21 -35.22 -4.73 0.44
C SER A 21 -35.27 -5.11 -1.04
N ALA A 22 -35.93 -4.30 -1.85
CA ALA A 22 -35.78 -4.36 -3.29
C ALA A 22 -34.29 -4.26 -3.59
N PRO A 23 -33.71 -5.13 -4.43
CA PRO A 23 -32.30 -5.02 -4.78
C PRO A 23 -32.08 -3.64 -5.40
N LEU A 24 -31.23 -2.82 -4.76
CA LEU A 24 -30.72 -1.60 -5.38
C LEU A 24 -30.03 -2.00 -6.67
N ARG A 25 -30.69 -1.75 -7.81
CA ARG A 25 -30.06 -1.87 -9.12
C ARG A 25 -29.08 -0.70 -9.23
N SER A 26 -27.79 -0.99 -9.14
CA SER A 26 -26.77 0.00 -9.46
C SER A 26 -27.00 0.47 -10.90
N PRO A 27 -27.12 1.79 -11.16
CA PRO A 27 -27.23 2.28 -12.51
C PRO A 27 -25.99 1.83 -13.31
N ALA A 28 -26.22 1.41 -14.55
CA ALA A 28 -25.13 1.09 -15.46
C ALA A 28 -24.37 2.38 -15.82
N ILE A 29 -23.05 2.27 -16.01
CA ILE A 29 -22.24 3.38 -16.51
C ILE A 29 -22.75 3.75 -17.91
N PRO A 30 -23.13 5.02 -18.16
CA PRO A 30 -23.59 5.45 -19.47
C PRO A 30 -22.53 5.20 -20.56
N PRO A 31 -22.91 4.85 -21.79
CA PRO A 31 -21.96 4.65 -22.90
C PRO A 31 -21.10 5.89 -23.22
N THR A 32 -21.54 7.08 -22.79
CA THR A 32 -20.83 8.36 -22.93
C THR A 32 -19.73 8.57 -21.89
N VAL A 33 -19.68 7.74 -20.84
CA VAL A 33 -18.65 7.76 -19.81
C VAL A 33 -17.62 6.68 -20.15
N LYS A 34 -16.39 7.11 -20.46
CA LYS A 34 -15.27 6.19 -20.68
C LYS A 34 -14.29 6.28 -19.52
N ILE A 35 -14.18 5.19 -18.77
CA ILE A 35 -13.17 5.03 -17.72
C ILE A 35 -11.98 4.31 -18.35
N GLU A 36 -10.89 5.04 -18.56
CA GLU A 36 -9.66 4.49 -19.14
C GLU A 36 -8.91 3.64 -18.10
N THR A 37 -8.39 2.49 -18.53
CA THR A 37 -7.48 1.69 -17.69
C THR A 37 -6.18 2.46 -17.48
N PRO A 38 -5.71 2.68 -16.25
CA PRO A 38 -4.48 3.42 -16.01
C PRO A 38 -3.27 2.64 -16.54
N ILE A 39 -2.39 3.34 -17.23
CA ILE A 39 -1.11 2.82 -17.72
C ILE A 39 -0.01 3.47 -16.89
N PHE A 40 0.97 2.69 -16.46
CA PHE A 40 2.11 3.17 -15.68
C PHE A 40 3.39 3.03 -16.47
N THR A 41 4.31 3.96 -16.26
CA THR A 41 5.65 3.92 -16.86
C THR A 41 6.69 4.05 -15.76
N ASP A 42 7.67 3.15 -15.77
CA ASP A 42 8.76 3.13 -14.81
C ASP A 42 9.61 4.39 -14.94
N VAL A 43 9.93 4.99 -13.80
CA VAL A 43 10.77 6.18 -13.71
C VAL A 43 12.05 5.90 -12.95
N TYR A 44 11.96 5.21 -11.82
CA TYR A 44 13.11 4.94 -10.95
C TYR A 44 13.10 3.51 -10.41
N ASP A 45 14.30 2.94 -10.31
CA ASP A 45 14.56 1.73 -9.54
C ASP A 45 15.32 2.12 -8.27
N ALA A 46 15.03 1.45 -7.16
CA ALA A 46 15.75 1.62 -5.91
C ALA A 46 16.32 0.29 -5.43
N THR A 47 17.54 0.35 -4.91
CA THR A 47 18.10 -0.73 -4.08
C THR A 47 18.26 -0.18 -2.67
N MET A 48 17.64 -0.86 -1.70
CA MET A 48 17.68 -0.47 -0.29
C MET A 48 18.24 -1.58 0.58
N LEU A 49 19.00 -1.18 1.59
CA LEU A 49 19.39 -2.03 2.70
C LEU A 49 18.41 -1.78 3.85
N LEU A 50 17.80 -2.85 4.30
CA LEU A 50 16.89 -2.89 5.44
C LEU A 50 17.64 -3.43 6.66
N THR A 51 17.10 -3.16 7.85
CA THR A 51 17.55 -3.81 9.08
C THR A 51 17.63 -5.33 8.90
N PRO A 52 18.58 -6.03 9.55
CA PRO A 52 18.60 -7.48 9.50
C PRO A 52 17.32 -8.04 10.14
N HIS A 53 17.06 -9.33 9.91
CA HIS A 53 15.97 -10.05 10.59
C HIS A 53 14.56 -9.47 10.36
N VAL A 54 14.30 -8.86 9.19
CA VAL A 54 12.98 -8.30 8.81
C VAL A 54 11.80 -9.29 8.93
N ALA A 55 12.09 -10.59 9.07
CA ALA A 55 11.11 -11.66 9.20
C ALA A 55 11.02 -12.28 10.60
N GLN A 56 11.68 -11.70 11.62
CA GLN A 56 11.79 -12.29 12.95
C GLN A 56 11.29 -11.37 14.08
N ASP A 57 11.33 -10.05 13.87
CA ASP A 57 10.92 -9.07 14.88
C ASP A 57 9.49 -8.55 14.63
N PHE A 58 8.51 -9.43 14.85
CA PHE A 58 7.09 -9.09 14.75
C PHE A 58 6.45 -8.87 16.11
N VAL A 59 5.46 -7.98 16.14
CA VAL A 59 4.62 -7.78 17.32
C VAL A 59 3.23 -8.36 17.04
N PRO A 60 2.86 -9.49 17.68
CA PRO A 60 1.56 -10.11 17.48
C PRO A 60 0.41 -9.21 17.94
N GLY A 61 -0.70 -9.27 17.21
CA GLY A 61 -1.93 -8.54 17.53
C GLY A 61 -3.19 -9.29 17.08
N PRO A 62 -4.37 -8.79 17.47
CA PRO A 62 -5.65 -9.47 17.19
C PRO A 62 -5.97 -9.61 15.69
N PHE A 63 -5.36 -8.78 14.84
CA PHE A 63 -5.56 -8.77 13.38
C PHE A 63 -4.38 -9.35 12.61
N GLY A 64 -3.42 -9.96 13.31
CA GLY A 64 -2.18 -10.48 12.76
C GLY A 64 -0.94 -9.77 13.30
N ASP A 65 0.17 -9.87 12.59
CA ASP A 65 1.50 -9.49 13.07
C ASP A 65 1.92 -8.14 12.53
N ARG A 66 2.21 -7.19 13.44
CA ARG A 66 2.76 -5.87 13.09
C ARG A 66 4.24 -6.02 12.77
N ILE A 67 4.65 -5.44 11.65
CA ILE A 67 6.02 -5.44 11.18
C ILE A 67 6.65 -4.07 11.43
N PHE A 68 7.91 -4.08 11.86
CA PHE A 68 8.75 -2.87 11.97
C PHE A 68 10.05 -3.14 11.23
N ILE A 69 10.26 -2.48 10.09
CA ILE A 69 11.52 -2.61 9.34
C ILE A 69 12.14 -1.23 9.16
N GLY A 70 13.37 -1.08 9.62
CA GLY A 70 14.14 0.15 9.43
C GLY A 70 14.81 0.20 8.07
N LEU A 71 14.87 1.40 7.48
CA LEU A 71 15.67 1.68 6.28
C LEU A 71 17.08 2.11 6.71
N LEU A 72 18.08 1.32 6.35
CA LEU A 72 19.48 1.62 6.69
C LEU A 72 20.09 2.60 5.70
N GLN A 73 19.90 2.38 4.40
CA GLN A 73 20.38 3.22 3.31
C GLN A 73 19.82 2.72 1.98
N GLY A 74 20.01 3.48 0.90
CA GLY A 74 19.69 3.01 -0.44
C GLY A 74 20.08 4.00 -1.52
N ASN A 75 20.04 3.52 -2.76
CA ASN A 75 20.26 4.33 -3.95
C ASN A 75 19.04 4.24 -4.85
N LEU A 76 18.73 5.37 -5.48
CA LEU A 76 17.72 5.51 -6.50
C LEU A 76 18.40 5.77 -7.84
N THR A 77 18.04 4.98 -8.86
CA THR A 77 18.57 5.07 -10.22
C THR A 77 17.47 5.32 -11.23
N ASP A 78 17.76 6.08 -12.28
CA ASP A 78 16.88 6.22 -13.43
C ASP A 78 16.66 4.86 -14.12
N SER A 79 15.40 4.44 -14.28
CA SER A 79 15.06 3.10 -14.78
C SER A 79 15.43 2.87 -16.24
N LYS A 80 15.69 3.94 -17.01
CA LYS A 80 16.05 3.83 -18.43
C LYS A 80 17.56 3.78 -18.63
N THR A 81 18.29 4.55 -17.83
CA THR A 81 19.73 4.78 -18.01
C THR A 81 20.59 4.09 -16.96
N GLY A 82 20.01 3.71 -15.82
CA GLY A 82 20.74 3.19 -14.66
C GLY A 82 21.55 4.24 -13.91
N ALA A 83 21.47 5.52 -14.30
CA ALA A 83 22.21 6.59 -13.66
C ALA A 83 21.70 6.83 -12.23
N LEU A 84 22.61 7.04 -11.29
CA LEU A 84 22.27 7.42 -9.92
C LEU A 84 21.62 8.81 -9.90
N VAL A 85 20.40 8.90 -9.35
CA VAL A 85 19.62 10.15 -9.28
C VAL A 85 19.30 10.58 -7.87
N GLY A 86 19.38 9.67 -6.89
CA GLY A 86 19.09 9.99 -5.50
C GLY A 86 19.64 8.98 -4.52
N HIS A 87 19.71 9.40 -3.26
CA HIS A 87 20.05 8.57 -2.11
C HIS A 87 18.86 8.50 -1.16
N VAL A 88 18.57 7.30 -0.66
CA VAL A 88 17.64 7.13 0.46
C VAL A 88 18.39 7.51 1.73
N LEU A 89 17.83 8.43 2.50
CA LEU A 89 18.49 8.91 3.71
C LEU A 89 18.45 7.84 4.81
N PRO A 90 19.61 7.55 5.44
CA PRO A 90 19.72 6.51 6.46
C PRO A 90 18.92 6.89 7.70
N GLY A 91 18.20 5.91 8.28
CA GLY A 91 17.47 6.08 9.54
C GLY A 91 16.24 6.97 9.47
N LEU A 92 15.85 7.45 8.28
CA LEU A 92 14.64 8.23 8.07
C LEU A 92 13.64 7.44 7.23
N GLY A 93 12.56 7.00 7.89
CA GLY A 93 11.53 6.16 7.30
C GLY A 93 11.59 4.71 7.78
N GLY A 94 10.78 3.85 7.17
CA GLY A 94 10.58 2.48 7.60
C GLY A 94 9.24 1.90 7.14
N GLU A 95 9.08 0.60 7.35
CA GLU A 95 7.81 -0.13 7.19
C GLU A 95 7.14 -0.31 8.55
N LEU A 96 5.84 -0.02 8.61
CA LEU A 96 4.99 -0.17 9.80
C LEU A 96 3.75 -1.03 9.51
N GLY A 97 3.87 -1.95 8.55
CA GLY A 97 2.79 -2.74 7.97
C GLY A 97 2.27 -3.88 8.84
N LEU A 98 1.32 -4.64 8.31
CA LEU A 98 0.62 -5.72 9.02
C LEU A 98 0.56 -6.98 8.13
N ILE A 99 0.95 -8.12 8.66
CA ILE A 99 0.60 -9.42 8.08
C ILE A 99 -0.74 -9.85 8.67
N SER A 100 -1.80 -9.91 7.86
CA SER A 100 -3.13 -10.23 8.38
C SER A 100 -3.29 -11.72 8.68
N ASN A 101 -3.84 -12.04 9.86
CA ASN A 101 -4.22 -13.40 10.22
C ASN A 101 -5.48 -13.92 9.50
N VAL A 102 -6.26 -13.04 8.85
CA VAL A 102 -7.51 -13.41 8.16
C VAL A 102 -7.23 -13.96 6.76
N ASN A 103 -6.29 -13.35 6.03
CA ASN A 103 -6.02 -13.68 4.63
C ASN A 103 -4.53 -13.89 4.31
N GLY A 104 -3.64 -13.79 5.29
CA GLY A 104 -2.19 -13.95 5.12
C GLY A 104 -1.53 -12.87 4.27
N LYS A 105 -2.23 -11.77 3.94
CA LYS A 105 -1.69 -10.69 3.12
C LYS A 105 -0.86 -9.73 3.95
N LEU A 106 0.19 -9.21 3.32
CA LEU A 106 0.95 -8.08 3.82
C LEU A 106 0.22 -6.80 3.42
N TYR A 107 -0.08 -5.95 4.39
CA TYR A 107 -0.53 -4.57 4.17
C TYR A 107 0.63 -3.64 4.49
N THR A 108 1.19 -2.99 3.49
CA THR A 108 2.38 -2.14 3.62
C THR A 108 2.00 -0.72 4.00
N SER A 109 2.87 -0.09 4.81
CA SER A 109 2.85 1.30 5.23
C SER A 109 4.30 1.76 5.33
N VAL A 110 4.87 2.21 4.22
CA VAL A 110 6.29 2.58 4.12
C VAL A 110 6.45 4.08 3.98
N ASP A 111 7.34 4.65 4.76
CA ASP A 111 7.83 6.01 4.58
C ASP A 111 9.28 6.00 4.12
N VAL A 112 9.63 6.82 3.14
CA VAL A 112 11.01 6.93 2.59
C VAL A 112 11.38 8.40 2.42
N VAL A 113 12.56 8.79 2.87
CA VAL A 113 13.14 10.11 2.56
C VAL A 113 14.27 9.94 1.54
N ILE A 114 14.23 10.75 0.49
CA ILE A 114 15.19 10.74 -0.61
C ILE A 114 15.87 12.11 -0.69
N GLN A 115 17.17 12.12 -0.96
CA GLN A 115 17.90 13.31 -1.40
C GLN A 115 18.34 13.13 -2.85
N TRP A 116 17.98 14.08 -3.70
CA TRP A 116 18.36 14.09 -5.11
C TRP A 116 19.85 14.44 -5.27
N VAL A 117 20.53 13.79 -6.22
CA VAL A 117 21.98 13.96 -6.42
C VAL A 117 22.33 15.30 -7.07
N ASP A 118 21.51 15.76 -8.00
CA ASP A 118 21.83 16.90 -8.85
C ASP A 118 21.53 18.26 -8.21
N ASP A 119 20.44 18.38 -7.45
CA ASP A 119 20.02 19.63 -6.81
C ASP A 119 20.07 19.60 -5.28
N HIS A 120 20.44 18.46 -4.69
CA HIS A 120 20.53 18.21 -3.24
C HIS A 120 19.23 18.50 -2.47
N LYS A 121 18.09 18.58 -3.17
CA LYS A 121 16.77 18.74 -2.58
C LYS A 121 16.23 17.41 -2.08
N TYR A 122 15.15 17.47 -1.31
CA TYR A 122 14.59 16.30 -0.64
C TYR A 122 13.22 15.96 -1.20
N ALA A 123 12.91 14.67 -1.16
CA ALA A 123 11.58 14.14 -1.35
C ALA A 123 11.20 13.21 -0.20
N PHE A 124 9.92 13.21 0.15
CA PHE A 124 9.31 12.29 1.08
C PHE A 124 8.28 11.45 0.32
N LEU A 125 8.36 10.13 0.43
CA LEU A 125 7.37 9.21 -0.11
C LEU A 125 6.60 8.56 1.03
N ASN A 126 5.28 8.68 0.98
CA ASN A 126 4.37 7.85 1.77
C ASN A 126 3.78 6.77 0.86
N VAL A 127 3.87 5.52 1.28
CA VAL A 127 3.56 4.34 0.47
C VAL A 127 2.61 3.44 1.24
N GLN A 128 1.51 3.06 0.60
CA GLN A 128 0.52 2.15 1.18
C GLN A 128 0.07 1.13 0.14
N GLY A 129 -0.01 -0.13 0.54
CA GLY A 129 -0.29 -1.18 -0.42
C GLY A 129 -0.60 -2.53 0.18
N ILE A 130 -0.56 -3.51 -0.71
CA ILE A 130 -0.85 -4.90 -0.37
C ILE A 130 0.12 -5.82 -1.10
N GLY A 131 0.43 -6.93 -0.46
CA GLY A 131 1.42 -7.87 -0.91
C GLY A 131 1.28 -9.24 -0.27
N SER A 132 2.36 -10.01 -0.41
CA SER A 132 2.51 -11.31 0.23
C SER A 132 3.82 -11.32 1.01
N PHE A 133 3.77 -11.88 2.21
CA PHE A 133 4.95 -12.05 3.07
C PHE A 133 5.40 -13.52 3.05
N GLY A 134 6.71 -13.77 3.08
CA GLY A 134 7.26 -15.12 3.05
C GLY A 134 8.74 -15.14 2.67
N ASN A 135 9.21 -16.24 2.06
CA ASN A 135 10.60 -16.39 1.63
C ASN A 135 11.05 -15.27 0.68
N ILE A 136 10.16 -14.83 -0.20
CA ILE A 136 10.31 -13.59 -0.96
C ILE A 136 9.07 -12.77 -0.61
N THR A 137 9.29 -11.55 -0.11
CA THR A 137 8.20 -10.63 0.14
C THR A 137 8.00 -9.77 -1.09
N THR A 138 6.77 -9.67 -1.56
CA THR A 138 6.41 -8.82 -2.71
C THR A 138 5.20 -7.97 -2.37
N ALA A 139 5.19 -6.73 -2.83
CA ALA A 139 4.03 -5.85 -2.66
C ALA A 139 3.88 -4.90 -3.83
N THR A 140 2.65 -4.46 -4.06
CA THR A 140 2.32 -3.36 -4.97
C THR A 140 1.56 -2.32 -4.16
N SER A 141 2.04 -1.08 -4.22
CA SER A 141 1.59 -0.02 -3.34
C SER A 141 1.35 1.27 -4.13
N TYR A 142 0.33 2.02 -3.73
CA TYR A 142 0.22 3.41 -4.11
C TYR A 142 1.29 4.22 -3.38
N ALA A 143 1.86 5.20 -4.06
CA ALA A 143 2.81 6.13 -3.46
C ALA A 143 2.36 7.57 -3.68
N ARG A 144 2.63 8.42 -2.70
CA ARG A 144 2.52 9.86 -2.80
C ARG A 144 3.87 10.47 -2.48
N MET A 145 4.36 11.34 -3.36
CA MET A 145 5.61 12.07 -3.17
C MET A 145 5.34 13.53 -2.79
N GLU A 146 6.09 14.02 -1.82
CA GLU A 146 6.24 15.44 -1.54
C GLU A 146 7.69 15.82 -1.81
N THR A 147 7.96 16.92 -2.51
CA THR A 147 9.33 17.31 -2.87
C THR A 147 9.48 18.82 -2.97
N ASN A 148 10.62 19.35 -2.57
CA ASN A 148 11.00 20.75 -2.79
C ASN A 148 11.92 20.95 -4.01
N SER A 149 12.15 19.91 -4.81
CA SER A 149 12.82 20.02 -6.10
C SER A 149 11.84 20.51 -7.17
N ALA A 150 12.19 21.59 -7.86
CA ALA A 150 11.40 22.09 -9.00
C ALA A 150 11.40 21.10 -10.17
N ALA A 151 12.50 20.38 -10.38
CA ALA A 151 12.66 19.44 -11.49
C ALA A 151 11.88 18.11 -11.30
N ARG A 152 11.33 17.85 -10.10
CA ARG A 152 10.56 16.64 -9.77
C ARG A 152 9.12 16.92 -9.37
N GLN A 153 8.61 18.13 -9.64
CA GLN A 153 7.23 18.48 -9.30
C GLN A 153 6.19 17.64 -10.06
N ASP A 154 6.55 17.10 -11.21
CA ASP A 154 5.69 16.17 -11.95
C ASP A 154 5.40 14.88 -11.15
N LEU A 155 6.37 14.39 -10.36
CA LEU A 155 6.19 13.22 -9.51
C LEU A 155 5.30 13.51 -8.30
N ALA A 156 5.34 14.73 -7.76
CA ALA A 156 4.48 15.14 -6.64
C ALA A 156 3.02 15.35 -7.04
N THR A 157 2.75 15.57 -8.33
CA THR A 157 1.43 15.93 -8.86
C THR A 157 0.74 14.80 -9.62
N ARG A 158 1.37 13.63 -9.73
CA ARG A 158 0.85 12.49 -10.49
C ARG A 158 0.62 11.29 -9.59
N VAL A 159 -0.23 10.37 -10.07
CA VAL A 159 -0.44 9.07 -9.42
C VAL A 159 0.81 8.23 -9.59
N LEU A 160 1.37 7.78 -8.47
CA LEU A 160 2.53 6.90 -8.42
C LEU A 160 2.12 5.50 -7.96
N LEU A 161 2.79 4.51 -8.54
CA LEU A 161 2.75 3.13 -8.13
C LEU A 161 4.18 2.69 -7.78
N ILE A 162 4.32 1.92 -6.71
CA ILE A 162 5.60 1.33 -6.35
C ILE A 162 5.45 -0.19 -6.18
N SER A 163 6.34 -0.92 -6.84
CA SER A 163 6.47 -2.37 -6.67
C SER A 163 7.67 -2.67 -5.79
N ILE A 164 7.51 -3.60 -4.86
CA ILE A 164 8.49 -3.92 -3.82
C ILE A 164 8.81 -5.40 -3.90
N VAL A 165 10.10 -5.74 -3.82
CA VAL A 165 10.60 -7.09 -3.64
C VAL A 165 11.65 -7.08 -2.56
N VAL A 166 11.47 -7.88 -1.51
CA VAL A 166 12.47 -8.09 -0.46
C VAL A 166 13.00 -9.51 -0.58
N LEU A 167 14.32 -9.62 -0.70
CA LEU A 167 14.99 -10.91 -0.81
C LEU A 167 15.13 -11.60 0.56
N PRO A 168 15.24 -12.93 0.59
CA PRO A 168 15.51 -13.64 1.83
C PRO A 168 16.90 -13.25 2.40
N PRO A 169 17.10 -13.39 3.73
CA PRO A 169 18.38 -13.07 4.37
C PRO A 169 19.58 -13.80 3.74
N ALA A 170 19.39 -15.04 3.28
CA ALA A 170 20.44 -15.83 2.63
C ALA A 170 20.95 -15.24 1.30
N ALA A 171 20.16 -14.37 0.67
CA ALA A 171 20.53 -13.66 -0.56
C ALA A 171 20.97 -12.21 -0.28
N SER A 172 21.12 -11.84 1.00
CA SER A 172 21.46 -10.48 1.43
C SER A 172 22.87 -10.42 2.06
N PRO A 173 23.51 -9.24 2.09
CA PRO A 173 24.78 -9.08 2.80
C PRO A 173 24.66 -9.35 4.31
N PRO A 174 25.76 -9.75 4.99
CA PRO A 174 25.75 -9.92 6.43
C PRO A 174 25.23 -8.66 7.15
N ASN A 175 24.30 -8.85 8.09
CA ASN A 175 23.67 -7.78 8.90
C ASN A 175 22.74 -6.82 8.14
N SER A 176 22.25 -7.19 6.96
CA SER A 176 21.24 -6.41 6.25
C SER A 176 20.29 -7.31 5.48
N THR A 177 19.13 -6.78 5.11
CA THR A 177 18.25 -7.42 4.12
C THR A 177 18.17 -6.55 2.88
N LEU A 178 18.31 -7.16 1.69
CA LEU A 178 18.27 -6.44 0.42
C LEU A 178 16.84 -6.33 -0.10
N ALA A 179 16.45 -5.12 -0.47
CA ALA A 179 15.16 -4.84 -1.08
C ALA A 179 15.31 -4.03 -2.37
N TYR A 180 14.41 -4.32 -3.31
CA TYR A 180 14.30 -3.63 -4.57
C TYR A 180 12.94 -2.97 -4.68
N PHE A 181 12.96 -1.73 -5.16
CA PHE A 181 11.76 -0.95 -5.39
C PHE A 181 11.76 -0.49 -6.83
N LYS A 182 10.57 -0.39 -7.42
CA LYS A 182 10.36 0.18 -8.73
C LYS A 182 9.23 1.18 -8.66
N LEU A 183 9.54 2.45 -8.89
CA LEU A 183 8.60 3.56 -8.93
C LEU A 183 8.14 3.79 -10.37
N SER A 184 6.83 3.86 -10.55
CA SER A 184 6.19 4.10 -11.84
C SER A 184 5.17 5.23 -11.71
N VAL A 185 5.00 6.02 -12.77
CA VAL A 185 4.06 7.13 -12.83
C VAL A 185 2.93 6.83 -13.81
N LYS A 186 1.69 7.20 -13.48
CA LYS A 186 0.54 7.06 -14.41
C LYS A 186 0.76 7.91 -15.64
N SER A 187 0.82 7.31 -16.82
CA SER A 187 1.23 7.94 -18.09
C SER A 187 0.09 8.33 -19.02
N ASN A 188 -1.10 7.77 -18.87
CA ASN A 188 -2.29 8.15 -19.65
C ASN A 188 -3.16 9.19 -18.92
N PRO A 189 -3.92 10.04 -19.64
CA PRO A 189 -4.88 10.96 -19.04
C PRO A 189 -5.97 10.22 -18.26
N ASP A 190 -6.73 10.95 -17.43
CA ASP A 190 -7.92 10.41 -16.79
C ASP A 190 -9.06 10.22 -17.81
N GLY A 191 -10.11 9.52 -17.40
CA GLY A 191 -11.28 9.24 -18.26
C GLY A 191 -11.90 10.51 -18.85
N THR A 192 -12.58 10.35 -19.97
CA THR A 192 -13.24 11.47 -20.67
C THR A 192 -14.75 11.31 -20.65
N PHE A 193 -15.44 12.44 -20.64
CA PHE A 193 -16.88 12.53 -20.88
C PHE A 193 -17.10 13.29 -22.18
N SER A 194 -17.70 12.63 -23.17
CA SER A 194 -18.16 13.29 -24.40
C SER A 194 -19.68 13.42 -24.32
N GLY A 195 -20.14 14.58 -23.86
CA GLY A 195 -21.54 14.98 -23.86
C GLY A 195 -21.78 16.14 -24.81
#